data_AF-A0A0L0N1F6-F1
#
_entry.id   AF-A0A0L0N1F6-F1
#
_cell.length_a   1.000
_cell.length_b   1.000
_cell.length_c   1.000
_cell.angle_alpha   90.00
_cell.angle_beta   90.00
_cell.angle_gamma   90.00
#
_symmetry.space_group_name_H-M   'P 1'
#
loop_
_entity.id
_entity.type
_entity.pdbx_description
1 polymer ?
#
loop_
_entity_poly.entity_id
_entity_poly.type
_entity_poly.pdbx_seq_one_letter_code
_entity_poly.pdbx_strand_id
1 'polypeptide(L)'
;MGSMDALLSNGYNNSHRAFLQALLAHGTVTFEQLQSILAAIFNVANGGDGETRPDQVTQEDVQAYLEIASDAASLFDYEIRSTVHQLTKQRIYSLVNTTSDPQTQLATTYNPEELSFIKRVLDGMFDKYNTPRMEALAITEMQAIKFARPNRRQSQSQMDGDEEAPTQTSTDKGLKHSEVENVLASLLEGGWFEKSKDGFYAVTPRALLELRPWLIDMYNDPDAGPDEWQRIKFCEACKDIVTMGLRCSEPNCTLRLHDMCQEAFWRARRTGSCIKCSREWTGAHFVGERAVTMTEAYRRGRRRSGGRRSTLADEVIQQQADDAEQQEALEEESVDEDQGDE
;
A
#
# COMPACT_ATOMS: atom_id res chain seq x y z
N MET A 1 26.99 -19.41 -23.94
CA MET A 1 27.33 -19.49 -22.50
C MET A 1 26.03 -19.34 -21.74
N GLY A 2 25.74 -20.23 -20.79
CA GLY A 2 24.49 -20.18 -20.03
C GLY A 2 24.44 -18.91 -19.17
N SER A 3 23.24 -18.44 -18.81
CA SER A 3 23.08 -17.26 -17.94
C SER A 3 23.81 -17.40 -16.61
N MET A 4 23.89 -18.62 -16.05
CA MET A 4 24.63 -18.92 -14.83
C MET A 4 26.16 -18.83 -15.00
N ASP A 5 26.71 -19.23 -16.15
CA ASP A 5 28.16 -19.14 -16.40
C ASP A 5 28.63 -17.68 -16.46
N ALA A 6 27.77 -16.79 -16.99
CA ALA A 6 28.01 -15.36 -17.03
C ALA A 6 27.94 -14.70 -15.63
N LEU A 7 27.05 -15.16 -14.76
CA LEU A 7 27.00 -14.68 -13.37
C LEU A 7 28.24 -15.08 -12.58
N LEU A 8 28.66 -16.34 -12.71
CA LEU A 8 29.86 -16.84 -12.04
C LEU A 8 31.12 -16.11 -12.52
N SER A 9 31.21 -15.77 -13.82
CA SER A 9 32.32 -14.96 -14.34
C SER A 9 32.24 -13.49 -13.87
N ASN A 10 31.05 -12.97 -13.56
CA ASN A 10 30.85 -11.64 -12.99
C ASN A 10 30.98 -11.58 -11.46
N GLY A 11 31.50 -12.64 -10.82
CA GLY A 11 31.79 -12.64 -9.38
C GLY A 11 30.67 -13.12 -8.47
N TYR A 12 29.55 -13.63 -9.02
CA TYR A 12 28.50 -14.25 -8.21
C TYR A 12 29.04 -15.49 -7.47
N ASN A 13 28.80 -15.55 -6.16
CA ASN A 13 29.37 -16.56 -5.28
C ASN A 13 28.46 -16.86 -4.06
N ASN A 14 28.93 -17.67 -3.11
CA ASN A 14 28.13 -18.06 -1.94
C ASN A 14 27.76 -16.88 -1.03
N SER A 15 28.56 -15.81 -1.02
CA SER A 15 28.25 -14.62 -0.24
C SER A 15 27.02 -13.89 -0.80
N HIS A 16 26.87 -13.84 -2.12
CA HIS A 16 25.66 -13.32 -2.77
C HIS A 16 24.44 -14.22 -2.55
N ARG A 17 24.63 -15.55 -2.52
CA ARG A 17 23.56 -16.49 -2.15
C ARG A 17 23.07 -16.27 -0.73
N ALA A 18 23.99 -16.10 0.23
CA ALA A 18 23.67 -15.78 1.61
C ALA A 18 22.94 -14.43 1.73
N PHE A 19 23.35 -13.44 0.94
CA PHE A 19 22.67 -12.15 0.88
C PHE A 19 21.22 -12.27 0.41
N LEU A 20 20.97 -12.98 -0.70
CA LEU A 20 19.60 -13.25 -1.18
C LEU A 20 18.75 -14.03 -0.16
N GLN A 21 19.34 -15.01 0.51
CA GLN A 21 18.68 -15.75 1.59
C GLN A 21 18.29 -14.84 2.75
N ALA A 22 19.16 -13.90 3.14
CA ALA A 22 18.84 -12.91 4.16
C ALA A 22 17.68 -12.01 3.73
N LEU A 23 17.68 -11.51 2.49
CA LEU A 23 16.58 -10.69 1.97
C LEU A 23 15.24 -11.44 2.01
N LEU A 24 15.21 -12.70 1.57
CA LEU A 24 14.03 -13.56 1.63
C LEU A 24 13.52 -13.77 3.06
N ALA A 25 14.43 -14.03 4.01
CA ALA A 25 14.08 -14.28 5.40
C ALA A 25 13.52 -13.04 6.12
N HIS A 26 14.04 -11.85 5.79
CA HIS A 26 13.59 -10.59 6.40
C HIS A 26 12.33 -10.02 5.75
N GLY A 27 12.04 -10.36 4.50
CA GLY A 27 10.96 -9.76 3.70
C GLY A 27 11.28 -8.32 3.26
N THR A 28 11.64 -7.44 4.20
CA THR A 28 12.20 -6.12 3.90
C THR A 28 13.36 -5.78 4.80
N VAL A 29 14.30 -5.00 4.29
CA VAL A 29 15.47 -4.52 5.03
C VAL A 29 15.74 -3.05 4.76
N THR A 30 16.17 -2.33 5.78
CA THR A 30 16.68 -0.96 5.70
C THR A 30 18.15 -0.97 5.27
N PHE A 31 18.70 0.20 4.92
CA PHE A 31 20.12 0.35 4.62
C PHE A 31 21.02 -0.08 5.79
N GLU A 32 20.68 0.29 7.03
CA GLU A 32 21.44 -0.09 8.23
C GLU A 32 21.43 -1.62 8.46
N GLN A 33 20.31 -2.27 8.14
CA GLN A 33 20.22 -3.74 8.18
C GLN A 33 21.04 -4.38 7.05
N LEU A 34 21.04 -3.81 5.84
CA LEU A 34 21.92 -4.27 4.75
C LEU A 34 23.39 -4.20 5.14
N GLN A 35 23.83 -3.09 5.76
CA GLN A 35 25.19 -2.95 6.28
C GLN A 35 25.51 -4.05 7.30
N SER A 36 24.57 -4.34 8.21
CA SER A 36 24.74 -5.40 9.21
C SER A 36 24.83 -6.79 8.60
N ILE A 37 24.00 -7.09 7.59
CA ILE A 37 24.00 -8.36 6.85
C ILE A 37 25.33 -8.52 6.09
N LEU A 38 25.75 -7.49 5.35
CA LEU A 38 26.97 -7.55 4.54
C LEU A 38 28.22 -7.63 5.42
N ALA A 39 28.29 -6.90 6.53
CA ALA A 39 29.39 -7.03 7.47
C ALA A 39 29.55 -8.48 7.98
N ALA A 40 28.43 -9.11 8.35
CA ALA A 40 28.44 -10.52 8.76
C ALA A 40 28.91 -11.45 7.63
N ILE A 41 28.43 -11.24 6.40
CA ILE A 41 28.83 -12.01 5.22
C ILE A 41 30.33 -11.83 4.92
N PHE A 42 30.85 -10.60 4.98
CA PHE A 42 32.26 -10.31 4.72
C PHE A 42 33.17 -10.96 5.76
N ASN A 43 32.79 -10.92 7.02
CA ASN A 43 33.58 -11.54 8.09
C ASN A 43 33.66 -13.06 7.93
N VAL A 44 32.56 -13.71 7.55
CA VAL A 44 32.55 -15.15 7.25
C VAL A 44 33.35 -15.47 5.98
N ALA A 45 33.19 -14.69 4.92
CA ALA A 45 33.93 -14.88 3.67
C ALA A 45 35.44 -14.73 3.85
N ASN A 46 35.88 -13.88 4.79
CA ASN A 46 37.28 -13.68 5.16
C ASN A 46 37.79 -14.69 6.20
N GLY A 47 37.15 -15.85 6.33
CA GLY A 47 37.60 -16.95 7.21
C GLY A 47 37.18 -16.83 8.67
N GLY A 48 36.28 -15.91 9.01
CA GLY A 48 35.80 -15.70 10.38
C GLY A 48 36.67 -14.80 11.25
N ASP A 49 37.88 -14.47 10.79
CA ASP A 49 38.81 -13.54 11.46
C ASP A 49 38.59 -12.06 11.03
N GLY A 50 37.57 -11.80 10.20
CA GLY A 50 37.22 -10.44 9.78
C GLY A 50 36.58 -9.64 10.93
N GLU A 51 37.04 -8.40 11.13
CA GLU A 51 36.47 -7.45 12.10
C GLU A 51 35.65 -6.33 11.43
N THR A 52 35.09 -6.60 10.24
CA THR A 52 34.29 -5.59 9.53
C THR A 52 33.06 -5.26 10.36
N ARG A 53 32.94 -4.01 10.76
CA ARG A 53 31.78 -3.48 11.46
C ARG A 53 30.72 -2.98 10.47
N PRO A 54 29.43 -2.98 10.82
CA PRO A 54 28.37 -2.49 9.93
C PRO A 54 28.62 -1.07 9.41
N ASP A 55 29.12 -0.17 10.25
CA ASP A 55 29.42 1.22 9.88
C ASP A 55 30.59 1.39 8.91
N GLN A 56 31.37 0.32 8.68
CA GLN A 56 32.46 0.31 7.70
C GLN A 56 31.99 -0.15 6.31
N VAL A 57 30.78 -0.74 6.20
CA VAL A 57 30.20 -1.13 4.92
C VAL A 57 29.66 0.12 4.24
N THR A 58 30.24 0.49 3.10
CA THR A 58 29.91 1.72 2.39
C THR A 58 28.65 1.58 1.54
N GLN A 59 28.12 2.70 1.03
CA GLN A 59 27.00 2.67 0.09
C GLN A 59 27.41 2.00 -1.24
N GLU A 60 28.65 2.20 -1.65
CA GLU A 60 29.25 1.58 -2.83
C GLU A 60 29.33 0.05 -2.68
N ASP A 61 29.71 -0.44 -1.50
CA ASP A 61 29.75 -1.89 -1.22
C ASP A 61 28.35 -2.50 -1.30
N VAL A 62 27.35 -1.84 -0.72
CA VAL A 62 25.94 -2.27 -0.78
C VAL A 62 25.45 -2.30 -2.23
N GLN A 63 25.72 -1.24 -3.00
CA GLN A 63 25.29 -1.13 -4.38
C GLN A 63 25.93 -2.21 -5.27
N ALA A 64 27.23 -2.46 -5.11
CA ALA A 64 27.92 -3.53 -5.84
C ALA A 64 27.33 -4.91 -5.54
N TYR A 65 26.97 -5.18 -4.28
CA TYR A 65 26.32 -6.43 -3.89
C TYR A 65 24.90 -6.57 -4.46
N LEU A 66 24.13 -5.47 -4.43
CA LEU A 66 22.78 -5.43 -4.98
C LEU A 66 22.79 -5.71 -6.47
N GLU A 67 23.75 -5.18 -7.23
CA GLU A 67 23.85 -5.38 -8.68
C GLU A 67 24.02 -6.87 -9.02
N ILE A 68 25.05 -7.52 -8.47
CA ILE A 68 25.33 -8.94 -8.75
C ILE A 68 24.19 -9.83 -8.23
N ALA A 69 23.64 -9.53 -7.05
CA ALA A 69 22.52 -10.30 -6.50
C ALA A 69 21.23 -10.13 -7.31
N SER A 70 20.97 -8.93 -7.85
CA SER A 70 19.80 -8.66 -8.70
C SER A 70 19.89 -9.41 -10.02
N ASP A 71 21.05 -9.42 -10.67
CA ASP A 71 21.26 -10.20 -11.89
C ASP A 71 20.99 -11.68 -11.64
N ALA A 72 21.43 -12.21 -10.50
CA ALA A 72 21.17 -13.60 -10.11
C ALA A 72 19.69 -13.87 -9.79
N ALA A 73 19.01 -12.95 -9.10
CA ALA A 73 17.59 -13.06 -8.79
C ALA A 73 16.71 -13.04 -10.05
N SER A 74 17.08 -12.24 -11.05
CA SER A 74 16.33 -12.09 -12.30
C SER A 74 16.17 -13.41 -13.08
N LEU A 75 17.08 -14.37 -12.89
CA LEU A 75 16.97 -15.70 -13.51
C LEU A 75 15.81 -16.54 -12.99
N PHE A 76 15.22 -16.13 -11.87
CA PHE A 76 14.12 -16.82 -11.20
C PHE A 76 12.87 -15.93 -11.12
N ASP A 77 12.78 -14.92 -11.98
CA ASP A 77 11.69 -13.93 -11.96
C ASP A 77 11.57 -13.19 -10.63
N TYR A 78 12.70 -12.97 -9.95
CA TYR A 78 12.77 -12.11 -8.78
C TYR A 78 13.55 -10.85 -9.10
N GLU A 79 13.13 -9.74 -8.51
CA GLU A 79 13.81 -8.46 -8.59
C GLU A 79 14.05 -7.90 -7.19
N ILE A 80 15.25 -7.38 -6.92
CA ILE A 80 15.48 -6.59 -5.73
C ILE A 80 15.01 -5.16 -6.02
N ARG A 81 13.93 -4.74 -5.37
CA ARG A 81 13.38 -3.39 -5.50
C ARG A 81 13.63 -2.59 -4.23
N SER A 82 13.69 -1.27 -4.37
CA SER A 82 13.72 -0.35 -3.23
C SER A 82 12.58 0.64 -3.30
N THR A 83 12.08 1.01 -2.13
CA THR A 83 11.12 2.12 -1.98
C THR A 83 11.44 2.89 -0.71
N VAL A 84 10.70 3.97 -0.46
CA VAL A 84 10.85 4.76 0.75
C VAL A 84 9.57 4.67 1.55
N HIS A 85 9.71 4.38 2.84
CA HIS A 85 8.59 4.34 3.75
C HIS A 85 7.94 5.72 3.84
N GLN A 86 6.65 5.81 3.49
CA GLN A 86 5.96 7.09 3.26
C GLN A 86 5.85 7.95 4.54
N LEU A 87 5.87 7.32 5.72
CA LEU A 87 5.96 7.98 7.03
C LEU A 87 7.38 8.16 7.58
N THR A 88 8.13 7.08 7.79
CA THR A 88 9.45 7.15 8.45
C THR A 88 10.54 7.72 7.56
N LYS A 89 10.29 7.81 6.25
CA LYS A 89 11.22 8.30 5.21
C LYS A 89 12.48 7.43 5.05
N GLN A 90 12.51 6.25 5.66
CA GLN A 90 13.61 5.31 5.52
C GLN A 90 13.49 4.54 4.20
N ARG A 91 14.60 4.40 3.49
CA ARG A 91 14.69 3.53 2.32
C ARG A 91 14.69 2.08 2.77
N ILE A 92 13.86 1.29 2.12
CA ILE A 92 13.79 -0.16 2.32
C ILE A 92 14.02 -0.89 1.00
N TYR A 93 14.48 -2.12 1.11
CA TYR A 93 14.75 -3.04 0.01
C TYR A 93 13.96 -4.32 0.24
N SER A 94 13.41 -4.87 -0.84
CA SER A 94 12.66 -6.13 -0.83
C SER A 94 13.03 -6.96 -2.06
N LEU A 95 13.02 -8.28 -1.91
CA LEU A 95 13.07 -9.21 -3.04
C LEU A 95 11.65 -9.53 -3.48
N VAL A 96 11.26 -9.03 -4.64
CA VAL A 96 9.90 -9.09 -5.18
C VAL A 96 9.84 -10.14 -6.29
N ASN A 97 8.85 -11.03 -6.22
CA ASN A 97 8.54 -11.93 -7.31
C ASN A 97 7.77 -11.18 -8.41
N THR A 98 8.22 -11.26 -9.66
CA THR A 98 7.66 -10.50 -10.78
C THR A 98 6.65 -11.27 -11.61
N THR A 99 6.57 -12.60 -11.47
CA THR A 99 5.65 -13.46 -12.23
C THR A 99 4.52 -14.03 -11.40
N SER A 100 4.72 -14.23 -10.09
CA SER A 100 3.68 -14.80 -9.23
C SER A 100 2.64 -13.76 -8.91
N ASP A 101 1.37 -14.10 -9.17
CA ASP A 101 0.28 -13.24 -8.76
C ASP A 101 0.30 -13.06 -7.22
N PRO A 102 -0.01 -11.85 -6.74
CA PRO A 102 -0.12 -11.52 -5.31
C PRO A 102 -1.00 -12.46 -4.48
N GLN A 103 -2.03 -13.05 -5.09
CA GLN A 103 -2.91 -14.00 -4.44
C GLN A 103 -2.18 -15.32 -4.12
N THR A 104 -1.29 -15.77 -5.00
CA THR A 104 -0.43 -16.95 -4.88
C THR A 104 0.65 -16.74 -3.83
N GLN A 105 1.23 -15.53 -3.75
CA GLN A 105 2.25 -15.22 -2.75
C GLN A 105 1.69 -15.38 -1.32
N LEU A 106 0.54 -14.77 -1.04
CA LEU A 106 -0.13 -14.91 0.25
C LEU A 106 -0.68 -16.32 0.48
N ALA A 107 -1.10 -17.04 -0.58
CA ALA A 107 -1.65 -18.39 -0.46
C ALA A 107 -0.66 -19.43 0.07
N THR A 108 0.64 -19.14 0.07
CA THR A 108 1.64 -20.00 0.72
C THR A 108 1.57 -19.96 2.25
N THR A 109 1.04 -18.88 2.82
CA THR A 109 1.01 -18.63 4.28
C THR A 109 -0.40 -18.70 4.85
N TYR A 110 -1.40 -18.28 4.10
CA TYR A 110 -2.78 -18.15 4.56
C TYR A 110 -3.69 -19.19 3.91
N ASN A 111 -4.63 -19.72 4.69
CA ASN A 111 -5.63 -20.65 4.17
C ASN A 111 -6.70 -19.93 3.32
N PRO A 112 -7.55 -20.65 2.56
CA PRO A 112 -8.53 -20.02 1.67
C PRO A 112 -9.52 -19.05 2.33
N GLU A 113 -9.99 -19.33 3.56
CA GLU A 113 -10.89 -18.42 4.28
C GLU A 113 -10.17 -17.14 4.74
N GLU A 114 -8.92 -17.28 5.17
CA GLU A 114 -8.04 -16.16 5.54
C GLU A 114 -7.72 -15.28 4.33
N LEU A 115 -7.38 -15.88 3.18
CA LEU A 115 -7.16 -15.14 1.93
C LEU A 115 -8.39 -14.36 1.49
N SER A 116 -9.57 -14.99 1.61
CA SER A 116 -10.84 -14.36 1.27
C SER A 116 -11.15 -13.19 2.20
N PHE A 117 -10.78 -13.29 3.48
CA PHE A 117 -10.86 -12.19 4.43
C PHE A 117 -9.84 -11.07 4.12
N ILE A 118 -8.59 -11.41 3.82
CA ILE A 118 -7.54 -10.45 3.45
C ILE A 118 -7.97 -9.64 2.22
N LYS A 119 -8.50 -10.31 1.19
CA LYS A 119 -9.06 -9.62 0.01
C LYS A 119 -10.15 -8.64 0.40
N ARG A 120 -11.12 -9.05 1.22
CA ARG A 120 -12.20 -8.17 1.69
C ARG A 120 -11.70 -6.97 2.51
N VAL A 121 -10.62 -7.15 3.26
CA VAL A 121 -9.94 -6.05 3.98
C VAL A 121 -9.28 -5.08 3.00
N LEU A 122 -8.60 -5.57 1.97
CA LEU A 122 -8.02 -4.75 0.91
C LEU A 122 -9.11 -4.01 0.11
N ASP A 123 -10.23 -4.68 -0.21
CA ASP A 123 -11.41 -4.07 -0.82
C ASP A 123 -11.96 -2.95 0.10
N GLY A 124 -11.95 -3.19 1.41
CA GLY A 124 -12.25 -2.17 2.41
C GLY A 124 -11.35 -0.94 2.31
N MET A 125 -10.03 -1.14 2.30
CA MET A 125 -9.03 -0.06 2.25
C MET A 125 -9.05 0.71 0.92
N PHE A 126 -9.03 -0.01 -0.20
CA PHE A 126 -8.77 0.55 -1.53
C PHE A 126 -10.03 0.89 -2.31
N ASP A 127 -11.19 0.33 -1.97
CA ASP A 127 -12.45 0.61 -2.65
C ASP A 127 -13.44 1.31 -1.70
N LYS A 128 -13.92 0.62 -0.67
CA LYS A 128 -15.00 1.14 0.20
C LYS A 128 -14.65 2.43 0.93
N TYR A 129 -13.44 2.53 1.51
CA TYR A 129 -13.01 3.68 2.31
C TYR A 129 -12.07 4.63 1.54
N ASN A 130 -12.03 4.51 0.22
CA ASN A 130 -11.24 5.34 -0.68
C ASN A 130 -12.17 5.97 -1.71
N THR A 131 -12.68 7.15 -1.42
CA THR A 131 -13.63 7.88 -2.28
C THR A 131 -13.04 9.20 -2.76
N PRO A 132 -13.61 9.84 -3.81
CA PRO A 132 -13.18 11.15 -4.27
C PRO A 132 -13.19 12.23 -3.18
N ARG A 133 -14.03 12.11 -2.13
CA ARG A 133 -14.05 13.07 -1.02
C ARG A 133 -13.21 12.65 0.19
N MET A 134 -12.91 11.36 0.35
CA MET A 134 -12.12 10.85 1.48
C MET A 134 -11.26 9.63 1.09
N GLU A 135 -9.94 9.83 1.01
CA GLU A 135 -8.98 8.77 0.64
C GLU A 135 -8.32 8.19 1.90
N ALA A 136 -9.08 7.42 2.69
CA ALA A 136 -8.60 6.93 3.98
C ALA A 136 -7.51 5.85 3.84
N LEU A 137 -7.61 4.95 2.84
CA LEU A 137 -6.61 3.93 2.49
C LEU A 137 -6.05 3.13 3.70
N ALA A 138 -6.85 3.05 4.76
CA ALA A 138 -6.52 2.46 6.04
C ALA A 138 -7.83 2.12 6.76
N ILE A 139 -7.80 1.11 7.62
CA ILE A 139 -8.98 0.67 8.38
C ILE A 139 -8.68 0.47 9.85
N THR A 140 -9.67 0.64 10.70
CA THR A 140 -9.60 0.25 12.09
C THR A 140 -9.88 -1.24 12.27
N GLU A 141 -9.55 -1.78 13.44
CA GLU A 141 -9.86 -3.16 13.82
C GLU A 141 -11.36 -3.48 13.72
N MET A 142 -12.23 -2.58 14.18
CA MET A 142 -13.69 -2.77 14.08
C MET A 142 -14.18 -2.76 12.63
N GLN A 143 -13.55 -1.98 11.75
CA GLN A 143 -13.84 -2.02 10.33
C GLN A 143 -13.39 -3.34 9.72
N ALA A 144 -12.21 -3.85 10.09
CA ALA A 144 -11.74 -5.17 9.68
C ALA A 144 -12.72 -6.28 10.09
N ILE A 145 -13.23 -6.25 11.33
CA ILE A 145 -14.22 -7.20 11.84
C ILE A 145 -15.52 -7.19 11.01
N LYS A 146 -15.94 -6.03 10.49
CA LYS A 146 -17.12 -5.95 9.60
C LYS A 146 -16.91 -6.71 8.29
N PHE A 147 -15.66 -6.91 7.87
CA PHE A 147 -15.29 -7.71 6.71
C PHE A 147 -15.06 -9.18 7.03
N ALA A 148 -15.29 -9.65 8.27
CA ALA A 148 -15.04 -11.04 8.67
C ALA A 148 -15.84 -12.05 7.84
N ARG A 149 -17.04 -11.68 7.37
CA ARG A 149 -17.93 -12.56 6.58
C ARG A 149 -18.27 -11.96 5.21
N PRO A 150 -18.44 -12.80 4.17
CA PRO A 150 -18.83 -12.31 2.85
C PRO A 150 -20.21 -11.68 2.89
N ASN A 151 -20.37 -10.57 2.16
CA ASN A 151 -21.65 -9.89 2.05
C ASN A 151 -22.53 -10.66 1.04
N ARG A 152 -23.50 -11.44 1.53
CA ARG A 152 -24.38 -12.29 0.70
C ARG A 152 -25.11 -11.58 -0.43
N ARG A 153 -25.27 -10.25 -0.36
CA ARG A 153 -25.90 -9.45 -1.43
C ARG A 153 -24.96 -9.13 -2.59
N GLN A 154 -23.65 -9.07 -2.34
CA GLN A 154 -22.63 -8.69 -3.33
C GLN A 154 -22.09 -9.91 -4.09
N SER A 155 -22.19 -11.11 -3.51
CA SER A 155 -21.78 -12.37 -4.16
C SER A 155 -22.70 -12.80 -5.31
N GLN A 156 -23.87 -12.20 -5.47
CA GLN A 156 -24.78 -12.49 -6.60
C GLN A 156 -24.51 -11.61 -7.84
N SER A 157 -23.91 -10.42 -7.67
CA SER A 157 -23.67 -9.48 -8.77
C SER A 157 -22.35 -9.70 -9.51
N GLN A 158 -21.49 -10.61 -9.03
CA GLN A 158 -20.17 -10.90 -9.61
C GLN A 158 -20.14 -12.23 -10.41
N MET A 159 -21.31 -12.85 -10.65
CA MET A 159 -21.48 -14.12 -11.36
C MET A 159 -22.12 -13.99 -12.76
N ASP A 160 -22.18 -12.78 -13.35
CA ASP A 160 -22.72 -12.54 -14.71
C ASP A 160 -21.59 -12.34 -15.75
N GLY A 161 -20.62 -13.25 -15.77
CA GLY A 161 -19.59 -13.29 -16.81
C GLY A 161 -19.09 -14.72 -17.01
N ASP A 162 -19.44 -15.28 -18.17
CA ASP A 162 -19.16 -16.64 -18.66
C ASP A 162 -17.88 -17.30 -18.12
N GLU A 163 -18.03 -18.41 -17.38
CA GLU A 163 -17.20 -19.61 -17.57
C GLU A 163 -17.77 -20.85 -16.84
N GLU A 164 -17.99 -21.92 -17.60
CA GLU A 164 -18.43 -23.24 -17.14
C GLU A 164 -17.27 -24.02 -16.51
N ALA A 165 -17.30 -24.23 -15.19
CA ALA A 165 -16.81 -25.45 -14.55
C ALA A 165 -17.29 -25.54 -13.08
N PRO A 166 -18.00 -26.61 -12.65
CA PRO A 166 -18.36 -26.79 -11.26
C PRO A 166 -17.17 -27.39 -10.51
N THR A 167 -16.21 -26.55 -10.11
CA THR A 167 -15.23 -26.95 -9.09
C THR A 167 -15.80 -26.66 -7.71
N GLN A 168 -15.62 -27.60 -6.79
CA GLN A 168 -16.17 -27.59 -5.43
C GLN A 168 -15.80 -26.30 -4.69
N THR A 169 -16.70 -25.32 -4.71
CA THR A 169 -16.53 -24.10 -3.93
C THR A 169 -16.73 -24.45 -2.46
N SER A 170 -15.62 -24.48 -1.73
CA SER A 170 -15.65 -24.34 -0.28
C SER A 170 -16.48 -23.09 0.02
N THR A 171 -17.65 -23.28 0.61
CA THR A 171 -18.50 -22.15 1.03
C THR A 171 -17.69 -21.28 2.00
N ASP A 172 -17.28 -20.07 1.59
CA ASP A 172 -16.61 -19.10 2.46
C ASP A 172 -17.59 -18.74 3.59
N LYS A 173 -17.36 -19.31 4.78
CA LYS A 173 -18.18 -19.07 5.97
C LYS A 173 -17.81 -17.77 6.68
N GLY A 174 -16.68 -17.18 6.28
CA GLY A 174 -16.01 -16.10 6.97
C GLY A 174 -15.38 -16.53 8.29
N LEU A 175 -14.63 -15.59 8.85
CA LEU A 175 -13.89 -15.76 10.09
C LEU A 175 -14.72 -15.33 11.31
N LYS A 176 -14.41 -15.91 12.47
CA LYS A 176 -14.82 -15.40 13.79
C LYS A 176 -13.96 -14.20 14.19
N HIS A 177 -14.42 -13.44 15.18
CA HIS A 177 -13.69 -12.27 15.70
C HIS A 177 -12.25 -12.59 16.11
N SER A 178 -12.04 -13.66 16.87
CA SER A 178 -10.70 -14.09 17.30
C SER A 178 -9.81 -14.52 16.12
N GLU A 179 -10.41 -15.11 15.07
CA GLU A 179 -9.68 -15.50 13.86
C GLU A 179 -9.27 -14.26 13.06
N VAL A 180 -10.13 -13.23 12.99
CA VAL A 180 -9.78 -11.93 12.42
C VAL A 180 -8.60 -11.28 13.14
N GLU A 181 -8.63 -11.23 14.48
CA GLU A 181 -7.53 -10.68 15.29
C GLU A 181 -6.22 -11.43 15.03
N ASN A 182 -6.26 -12.76 14.96
CA ASN A 182 -5.09 -13.60 14.67
C ASN A 182 -4.53 -13.33 13.25
N VAL A 183 -5.39 -13.21 12.24
CA VAL A 183 -4.95 -12.92 10.87
C VAL A 183 -4.36 -11.51 10.79
N LEU A 184 -4.96 -10.51 11.43
CA LEU A 184 -4.40 -9.16 11.52
C LEU A 184 -3.03 -9.15 12.21
N ALA A 185 -2.87 -9.91 13.30
CA ALA A 185 -1.58 -10.04 13.97
C ALA A 185 -0.52 -10.70 13.07
N SER A 186 -0.90 -11.76 12.35
CA SER A 186 -0.03 -12.42 11.38
C SER A 186 0.39 -11.50 10.22
N LEU A 187 -0.53 -10.67 9.72
CA LEU A 187 -0.22 -9.66 8.70
C LEU A 187 0.75 -8.58 9.18
N LEU A 188 0.67 -8.19 10.45
CA LEU A 188 1.64 -7.28 11.07
C LEU A 188 3.02 -7.94 11.20
N GLU A 189 3.07 -9.18 11.70
CA GLU A 189 4.32 -9.94 11.87
C GLU A 189 5.00 -10.22 10.52
N GLY A 190 4.21 -10.59 9.51
CA GLY A 190 4.67 -10.77 8.13
C GLY A 190 5.03 -9.48 7.41
N GLY A 191 4.83 -8.31 8.03
CA GLY A 191 5.16 -7.01 7.44
C GLY A 191 4.29 -6.66 6.23
N TRP A 192 3.07 -7.20 6.14
CA TRP A 192 2.08 -6.84 5.12
C TRP A 192 1.31 -5.58 5.51
N PHE A 193 0.92 -5.48 6.78
CA PHE A 193 0.28 -4.30 7.36
C PHE A 193 1.15 -3.66 8.43
N GLU A 194 0.89 -2.39 8.70
CA GLU A 194 1.37 -1.65 9.87
C GLU A 194 0.18 -1.08 10.65
N LYS A 195 0.32 -0.96 11.99
CA LYS A 195 -0.72 -0.39 12.85
C LYS A 195 -0.26 0.95 13.44
N SER A 196 -1.03 2.00 13.22
CA SER A 196 -0.79 3.33 13.76
C SER A 196 -1.08 3.40 15.27
N LYS A 197 -0.61 4.46 15.92
CA LYS A 197 -0.94 4.75 17.34
C LYS A 197 -2.42 5.04 17.57
N ASP A 198 -3.15 5.45 16.53
CA ASP A 198 -4.59 5.69 16.61
C ASP A 198 -5.41 4.45 16.23
N GLY A 199 -4.74 3.32 15.94
CA GLY A 199 -5.36 2.01 15.76
C GLY A 199 -5.77 1.70 14.32
N PHE A 200 -5.22 2.42 13.34
CA PHE A 200 -5.45 2.15 11.92
C PHE A 200 -4.42 1.18 11.38
N TYR A 201 -4.89 0.19 10.64
CA TYR A 201 -4.10 -0.71 9.82
C TYR A 201 -4.00 -0.11 8.42
N ALA A 202 -2.79 -0.07 7.88
CA ALA A 202 -2.51 0.30 6.50
C ALA A 202 -1.51 -0.69 5.90
N VAL A 203 -1.46 -0.76 4.56
CA VAL A 203 -0.45 -1.56 3.86
C VAL A 203 0.95 -0.99 4.08
N THR A 204 1.92 -1.87 4.31
CA THR A 204 3.33 -1.46 4.40
C THR A 204 3.91 -1.15 3.03
N PRO A 205 5.10 -0.53 2.94
CA PRO A 205 5.77 -0.38 1.67
C PRO A 205 6.22 -1.72 1.05
N ARG A 206 6.36 -2.80 1.85
CA ARG A 206 6.53 -4.17 1.36
C ARG A 206 5.35 -4.58 0.49
N ALA A 207 4.15 -4.50 1.06
CA ALA A 207 2.91 -4.85 0.38
C ALA A 207 2.70 -3.98 -0.86
N LEU A 208 3.02 -2.68 -0.81
CA LEU A 208 2.95 -1.82 -1.98
C LEU A 208 3.92 -2.18 -3.09
N LEU A 209 5.09 -2.75 -2.78
CA LEU A 209 6.05 -3.20 -3.77
C LEU A 209 5.64 -4.54 -4.38
N GLU A 210 5.32 -5.52 -3.54
CA GLU A 210 5.02 -6.89 -3.96
C GLU A 210 3.65 -6.99 -4.64
N LEU A 211 2.64 -6.30 -4.12
CA LEU A 211 1.27 -6.37 -4.64
C LEU A 211 1.00 -5.32 -5.72
N ARG A 212 1.99 -4.51 -6.15
CA ARG A 212 1.79 -3.37 -7.06
C ARG A 212 0.98 -3.72 -8.32
N PRO A 213 1.34 -4.76 -9.11
CA PRO A 213 0.61 -5.04 -10.34
C PRO A 213 -0.84 -5.40 -10.06
N TRP A 214 -1.08 -6.25 -9.05
CA TRP A 214 -2.42 -6.69 -8.66
C TRP A 214 -3.28 -5.57 -8.09
N LEU A 215 -2.71 -4.67 -7.28
CA LEU A 215 -3.47 -3.52 -6.76
C LEU A 215 -3.98 -2.64 -7.91
N ILE A 216 -3.14 -2.43 -8.93
CA ILE A 216 -3.51 -1.64 -10.10
C ILE A 216 -4.57 -2.38 -10.92
N ASP A 217 -4.32 -3.64 -11.27
CA ASP A 217 -5.22 -4.47 -12.08
C ASP A 217 -6.60 -4.68 -11.42
N MET A 218 -6.63 -4.87 -10.09
CA MET A 218 -7.85 -5.13 -9.34
C MET A 218 -8.72 -3.89 -9.13
N TYR A 219 -8.10 -2.72 -8.94
CA TYR A 219 -8.81 -1.53 -8.46
C TYR A 219 -8.79 -0.34 -9.42
N ASN A 220 -8.03 -0.40 -10.50
CA ASN A 220 -8.05 0.60 -11.56
C ASN A 220 -8.59 0.02 -12.85
N ASP A 221 -9.25 0.86 -13.64
CA ASP A 221 -9.69 0.55 -14.99
C ASP A 221 -8.53 0.86 -15.97
N PRO A 222 -8.08 -0.13 -16.78
CA PRO A 222 -7.03 0.07 -17.77
C PRO A 222 -7.43 1.04 -18.89
N ASP A 223 -8.72 1.25 -19.14
CA ASP A 223 -9.26 2.12 -20.18
C ASP A 223 -9.55 3.55 -19.67
N ALA A 224 -9.32 3.82 -18.38
CA ALA A 224 -9.55 5.12 -17.77
C ALA A 224 -8.70 6.25 -18.38
N GLY A 225 -9.29 7.44 -18.46
CA GLY A 225 -8.58 8.63 -18.93
C GLY A 225 -7.43 9.05 -18.00
N PRO A 226 -6.41 9.79 -18.49
CA PRO A 226 -5.22 10.16 -17.71
C PRO A 226 -5.49 11.02 -16.46
N ASP A 227 -6.63 11.69 -16.41
CA ASP A 227 -7.06 12.52 -15.27
C ASP A 227 -8.35 12.01 -14.62
N GLU A 228 -8.79 10.80 -14.98
CA GLU A 228 -9.92 10.16 -14.34
C GLU A 228 -9.56 9.66 -12.95
N TRP A 229 -10.48 9.82 -12.01
CA TRP A 229 -10.24 9.40 -10.63
C TRP A 229 -10.24 7.86 -10.57
N GLN A 230 -9.15 7.29 -10.07
CA GLN A 230 -8.90 5.85 -9.97
C GLN A 230 -8.60 5.46 -8.52
N ARG A 231 -8.80 4.20 -8.10
CA ARG A 231 -8.59 3.81 -6.69
C ARG A 231 -7.12 3.90 -6.28
N ILE A 232 -6.20 3.37 -7.07
CA ILE A 232 -4.75 3.45 -6.86
C ILE A 232 -4.20 4.70 -7.56
N LYS A 233 -3.66 5.64 -6.78
CA LYS A 233 -3.04 6.88 -7.28
C LYS A 233 -1.53 6.89 -7.09
N PHE A 234 -0.85 7.68 -7.92
CA PHE A 234 0.60 7.86 -7.89
C PHE A 234 0.98 9.27 -7.50
N CYS A 235 2.14 9.41 -6.87
CA CYS A 235 2.71 10.70 -6.52
C CYS A 235 3.15 11.41 -7.79
N GLU A 236 2.77 12.67 -7.94
CA GLU A 236 3.15 13.43 -9.13
C GLU A 236 4.66 13.70 -9.21
N ALA A 237 5.38 13.62 -8.09
CA ALA A 237 6.82 13.85 -8.02
C ALA A 237 7.65 12.59 -8.26
N CYS A 238 7.42 11.51 -7.52
CA CYS A 238 8.23 10.28 -7.60
C CYS A 238 7.58 9.15 -8.41
N LYS A 239 6.32 9.28 -8.80
CA LYS A 239 5.55 8.30 -9.59
C LYS A 239 5.32 6.94 -8.90
N ASP A 240 5.55 6.87 -7.59
CA ASP A 240 5.17 5.73 -6.75
C ASP A 240 3.76 5.86 -6.17
N ILE A 241 3.17 4.72 -5.80
CA ILE A 241 1.83 4.67 -5.17
C ILE A 241 1.81 5.56 -3.92
N VAL A 242 0.75 6.37 -3.79
CA VAL A 242 0.52 7.20 -2.59
C VAL A 242 -0.59 6.56 -1.77
N THR A 243 -0.24 6.11 -0.57
CA THR A 243 -1.20 5.73 0.46
C THR A 243 -1.18 6.67 1.66
N MET A 244 -0.11 7.46 1.80
CA MET A 244 0.05 8.47 2.85
C MET A 244 0.60 9.77 2.25
N GLY A 245 -0.10 10.88 2.46
CA GLY A 245 0.36 12.19 1.98
C GLY A 245 -0.75 13.21 1.86
N LEU A 246 -0.72 13.95 0.75
CA LEU A 246 -1.59 15.10 0.47
C LEU A 246 -2.28 14.94 -0.87
N ARG A 247 -3.48 15.51 -0.94
CA ARG A 247 -4.31 15.56 -2.15
C ARG A 247 -4.79 16.97 -2.45
N CYS A 248 -5.23 17.18 -3.68
CA CYS A 248 -5.91 18.41 -4.05
C CYS A 248 -7.23 18.57 -3.28
N SER A 249 -7.65 19.81 -3.09
CA SER A 249 -8.96 20.17 -2.53
C SER A 249 -10.12 19.84 -3.47
N GLU A 250 -9.86 19.76 -4.79
CA GLU A 250 -10.81 19.26 -5.78
C GLU A 250 -10.97 17.73 -5.64
N PRO A 251 -12.16 17.21 -5.24
CA PRO A 251 -12.39 15.79 -5.03
C PRO A 251 -11.97 14.89 -6.19
N ASN A 252 -12.30 15.28 -7.42
CA ASN A 252 -12.06 14.45 -8.62
C ASN A 252 -10.67 14.68 -9.22
N CYS A 253 -9.90 15.66 -8.73
CA CYS A 253 -8.55 15.91 -9.22
C CYS A 253 -7.63 14.77 -8.77
N THR A 254 -6.75 14.31 -9.65
CA THR A 254 -5.82 13.19 -9.41
C THR A 254 -4.44 13.60 -8.89
N LEU A 255 -4.20 14.90 -8.62
CA LEU A 255 -2.91 15.36 -8.11
C LEU A 255 -2.68 14.89 -6.66
N ARG A 256 -1.71 13.99 -6.46
CA ARG A 256 -1.30 13.47 -5.14
C ARG A 256 0.19 13.65 -4.91
N LEU A 257 0.58 13.91 -3.66
CA LEU A 257 1.97 14.07 -3.26
C LEU A 257 2.22 13.38 -1.93
N HIS A 258 3.28 12.57 -1.82
CA HIS A 258 3.77 12.14 -0.51
C HIS A 258 4.24 13.36 0.30
N ASP A 259 4.17 13.27 1.64
CA ASP A 259 4.65 14.32 2.53
C ASP A 259 6.12 14.69 2.27
N MET A 260 6.95 13.71 1.94
CA MET A 260 8.37 13.93 1.64
C MET A 260 8.64 14.52 0.25
N CYS A 261 7.69 14.39 -0.67
CA CYS A 261 7.83 14.86 -2.03
C CYS A 261 7.33 16.30 -2.21
N GLN A 262 6.31 16.71 -1.46
CA GLN A 262 5.61 17.97 -1.70
C GLN A 262 6.51 19.21 -1.63
N GLU A 263 7.45 19.27 -0.68
CA GLU A 263 8.25 20.49 -0.47
C GLU A 263 9.18 20.75 -1.67
N ALA A 264 9.88 19.71 -2.14
CA ALA A 264 10.73 19.82 -3.32
C ALA A 264 9.91 20.11 -4.59
N PHE A 265 8.76 19.47 -4.72
CA PHE A 265 7.85 19.63 -5.86
C PHE A 265 7.35 21.07 -6.01
N TRP A 266 6.84 21.68 -4.92
CA TRP A 266 6.32 23.05 -4.97
C TRP A 266 7.43 24.08 -5.11
N ARG A 267 8.59 23.85 -4.46
CA ARG A 267 9.77 24.73 -4.64
C ARG A 267 10.24 24.80 -6.09
N ALA A 268 10.22 23.67 -6.80
CA ALA A 268 10.61 23.61 -8.20
C ALA A 268 9.63 24.37 -9.12
N ARG A 269 8.33 24.34 -8.81
CA ARG A 269 7.28 24.91 -9.67
C ARG A 269 6.91 26.36 -9.39
N ARG A 270 7.21 26.87 -8.19
CA ARG A 270 6.95 28.26 -7.79
C ARG A 270 5.48 28.69 -7.95
N THR A 271 4.55 27.78 -7.65
CA THR A 271 3.11 28.03 -7.64
C THR A 271 2.51 27.51 -6.33
N GLY A 272 1.46 28.18 -5.86
CA GLY A 272 0.61 27.73 -4.74
C GLY A 272 -0.68 27.04 -5.22
N SER A 273 -0.85 26.85 -6.52
CA SER A 273 -2.04 26.25 -7.12
C SER A 273 -1.76 24.87 -7.71
N CYS A 274 -2.75 24.00 -7.63
CA CYS A 274 -2.78 22.71 -8.26
C CYS A 274 -2.49 22.84 -9.77
N ILE A 275 -1.55 22.07 -10.28
CA ILE A 275 -1.18 22.10 -11.70
C ILE A 275 -2.14 21.37 -12.64
N LYS A 276 -3.07 20.59 -12.09
CA LYS A 276 -4.04 19.80 -12.86
C LYS A 276 -5.36 20.55 -13.01
N CYS A 277 -5.86 21.15 -11.93
CA CYS A 277 -7.16 21.82 -11.91
C CYS A 277 -7.10 23.32 -11.52
N SER A 278 -5.91 23.88 -11.30
CA SER A 278 -5.69 25.29 -10.93
C SER A 278 -6.25 25.75 -9.58
N ARG A 279 -6.96 24.91 -8.83
CA ARG A 279 -7.42 25.24 -7.46
C ARG A 279 -6.24 25.49 -6.51
N GLU A 280 -6.46 26.35 -5.52
CA GLU A 280 -5.48 26.62 -4.47
C GLU A 280 -5.08 25.33 -3.72
N TRP A 281 -3.77 25.14 -3.53
CA TRP A 281 -3.23 24.03 -2.75
C TRP A 281 -3.14 24.41 -1.27
N THR A 282 -4.16 24.05 -0.50
CA THR A 282 -4.27 24.42 0.92
C THR A 282 -3.35 23.62 1.84
N GLY A 283 -2.84 22.47 1.38
CA GLY A 283 -2.08 21.53 2.22
C GLY A 283 -2.89 20.91 3.37
N ALA A 284 -4.22 21.05 3.35
CA ALA A 284 -5.12 20.61 4.42
C ALA A 284 -5.93 19.35 4.06
N HIS A 285 -5.78 18.83 2.85
CA HIS A 285 -6.43 17.59 2.41
C HIS A 285 -5.41 16.47 2.33
N PHE A 286 -5.70 15.38 3.04
CA PHE A 286 -4.74 14.30 3.26
C PHE A 286 -5.16 13.02 2.55
N VAL A 287 -4.17 12.17 2.32
CA VAL A 287 -4.30 10.78 1.86
C VAL A 287 -3.85 9.88 3.00
N GLY A 288 -4.55 8.77 3.20
CA GLY A 288 -4.27 7.81 4.26
C GLY A 288 -5.06 8.11 5.54
N GLU A 289 -4.62 7.54 6.66
CA GLU A 289 -5.25 7.71 7.98
C GLU A 289 -5.54 9.18 8.33
N ARG A 290 -4.66 10.10 7.90
CA ARG A 290 -4.81 11.55 8.12
C ARG A 290 -6.05 12.15 7.46
N ALA A 291 -6.58 11.52 6.41
CA ALA A 291 -7.85 11.92 5.80
C ALA A 291 -9.00 11.83 6.80
N VAL A 292 -8.91 10.91 7.77
CA VAL A 292 -9.89 10.74 8.85
C VAL A 292 -9.46 11.50 10.10
N THR A 293 -8.23 11.29 10.58
CA THR A 293 -7.80 11.76 11.91
C THR A 293 -7.57 13.26 12.00
N MET A 294 -7.37 13.95 10.87
CA MET A 294 -7.19 15.39 10.83
C MET A 294 -8.52 16.17 10.70
N THR A 295 -9.65 15.48 10.51
CA THR A 295 -10.97 16.12 10.50
C THR A 295 -11.33 16.69 11.87
N GLU A 296 -12.12 17.76 11.89
CA GLU A 296 -12.60 18.34 13.15
C GLU A 296 -13.50 17.35 13.91
N ALA A 297 -14.36 16.62 13.20
CA ALA A 297 -15.24 15.60 13.76
C ALA A 297 -14.45 14.53 14.52
N TYR A 298 -13.40 13.96 13.91
CA TYR A 298 -12.54 12.98 14.59
C TYR A 298 -11.84 13.58 15.81
N ARG A 299 -11.24 14.77 15.70
CA ARG A 299 -10.53 15.40 16.83
C ARG A 299 -11.46 15.74 18.00
N ARG A 300 -12.68 16.22 17.71
CA ARG A 300 -13.70 16.52 18.71
C ARG A 300 -14.24 15.26 19.36
N GLY A 301 -14.52 14.22 18.57
CA GLY A 301 -14.94 12.91 19.06
C GLY A 301 -13.87 12.28 19.96
N ARG A 302 -12.59 12.34 19.57
CA ARG A 302 -11.46 11.82 20.35
C ARG A 302 -11.33 12.47 21.72
N ARG A 303 -11.60 13.77 21.85
CA ARG A 303 -11.58 14.49 23.13
C ARG A 303 -12.76 14.11 24.04
N ARG A 304 -13.92 13.80 23.45
CA ARG A 304 -15.16 13.48 24.19
C ARG A 304 -15.26 12.01 24.58
N SER A 305 -14.74 11.08 23.77
CA SER A 305 -15.17 9.68 23.85
C SER A 305 -14.52 8.83 24.93
N GLY A 306 -13.49 9.33 25.65
CA GLY A 306 -12.94 8.71 26.87
C GLY A 306 -12.62 7.20 26.82
N GLY A 307 -12.58 6.57 25.63
CA GLY A 307 -12.51 5.11 25.48
C GLY A 307 -13.26 4.52 24.27
N ARG A 308 -14.31 5.14 23.71
CA ARG A 308 -14.97 4.68 22.48
C ARG A 308 -14.30 5.25 21.23
N ARG A 309 -13.07 4.82 20.94
CA ARG A 309 -12.33 5.26 19.73
C ARG A 309 -12.68 4.45 18.49
N SER A 310 -13.24 3.27 18.67
CA SER A 310 -13.30 2.24 17.64
C SER A 310 -14.38 2.44 16.57
N THR A 311 -15.44 3.21 16.85
CA THR A 311 -16.50 3.55 15.86
C THR A 311 -16.32 4.94 15.24
N LEU A 312 -15.44 5.77 15.82
CA LEU A 312 -15.30 7.17 15.44
C LEU A 312 -14.86 7.34 13.98
N ALA A 313 -14.03 6.43 13.47
CA ALA A 313 -13.60 6.46 12.07
C ALA A 313 -14.79 6.25 11.11
N ASP A 314 -15.66 5.27 11.40
CA ASP A 314 -16.85 5.02 10.59
C ASP A 314 -17.83 6.19 10.65
N GLU A 315 -18.06 6.77 11.84
CA GLU A 315 -18.93 7.93 12.02
C GLU A 315 -18.47 9.12 11.16
N VAL A 316 -17.16 9.38 11.12
CA VAL A 316 -16.57 10.47 10.32
C VAL A 316 -16.68 10.18 8.83
N ILE A 317 -16.40 8.95 8.40
CA ILE A 317 -16.49 8.56 6.99
C ILE A 317 -17.95 8.65 6.51
N GLN A 318 -18.89 8.17 7.33
CA GLN A 318 -20.31 8.20 7.00
C GLN A 318 -20.84 9.63 6.93
N GLN A 319 -20.49 10.48 7.91
CA GLN A 319 -20.86 11.90 7.87
C GLN A 319 -20.36 12.58 6.59
N GLN A 320 -19.11 12.31 6.18
CA GLN A 320 -18.56 12.90 4.95
C GLN A 320 -19.30 12.43 3.69
N ALA A 321 -19.79 11.18 3.67
CA ALA A 321 -20.60 10.65 2.58
C ALA A 321 -22.00 11.26 2.56
N ASP A 322 -22.65 11.38 3.73
CA ASP A 322 -23.97 12.00 3.84
C ASP A 322 -23.94 13.49 3.43
N ASP A 323 -22.89 14.22 3.82
CA ASP A 323 -22.68 15.62 3.44
C ASP A 323 -22.44 15.76 1.92
N ALA A 324 -21.81 14.76 1.31
CA ALA A 324 -21.53 14.71 -0.11
C ALA A 324 -22.78 14.51 -0.96
N GLU A 325 -23.62 13.55 -0.56
CA GLU A 325 -24.90 13.26 -1.22
C GLU A 325 -25.85 14.46 -1.13
N GLN A 326 -25.89 15.15 0.01
CA GLN A 326 -26.67 16.38 0.17
C GLN A 326 -26.17 17.50 -0.75
N GLN A 327 -24.85 17.65 -0.91
CA GLN A 327 -24.30 18.67 -1.78
C GLN A 327 -24.61 18.40 -3.26
N GLU A 328 -24.51 17.14 -3.69
CA GLU A 328 -24.87 16.73 -5.05
C GLU A 328 -26.36 16.95 -5.34
N ALA A 329 -27.24 16.58 -4.40
CA ALA A 329 -28.68 16.83 -4.54
C ALA A 329 -29.02 18.32 -4.69
N LEU A 330 -28.34 19.19 -3.93
CA LEU A 330 -28.52 20.65 -4.04
C LEU A 330 -27.99 21.22 -5.36
N GLU A 331 -26.89 20.66 -5.89
CA GLU A 331 -26.36 21.05 -7.19
C GLU A 331 -27.31 20.62 -8.32
N GLU A 332 -27.89 19.42 -8.27
CA GLU A 332 -28.90 18.94 -9.23
C GLU A 332 -30.19 19.79 -9.19
N GLU A 333 -30.72 20.09 -8.01
CA GLU A 333 -31.91 20.97 -7.87
C GLU A 333 -31.67 22.38 -8.44
N SER A 334 -30.45 22.92 -8.30
CA SER A 334 -30.11 24.25 -8.82
C SER A 334 -29.98 24.31 -10.36
N VAL A 335 -29.67 23.18 -11.01
CA VAL A 335 -29.55 23.08 -12.47
C VAL A 335 -30.91 22.90 -13.14
N ASP A 336 -31.89 22.31 -12.43
CA ASP A 336 -33.28 22.18 -12.89
C ASP A 336 -34.07 23.50 -12.74
N GLU A 337 -33.76 24.34 -11.75
CA GLU A 337 -34.39 25.67 -11.62
C GLU A 337 -33.97 26.67 -12.72
N ASP A 338 -32.75 26.56 -13.27
CA ASP A 338 -32.24 27.46 -14.33
C ASP A 338 -32.68 27.05 -15.75
N GLN A 339 -33.26 25.85 -15.91
CA GLN A 339 -33.83 25.36 -17.18
C GLN A 339 -35.36 25.55 -17.27
N GLY A 340 -36.00 26.12 -16.24
CA GLY A 340 -37.45 26.36 -16.17
C GLY A 340 -37.92 27.72 -16.71
N ASP A 341 -37.00 28.62 -17.07
CA ASP A 341 -37.28 29.97 -17.55
C ASP A 341 -36.87 30.15 -19.04
N GLU A 342 -37.47 29.38 -19.96
CA GLU A 342 -37.54 29.73 -21.40
C GLU A 342 -38.96 29.67 -21.98
#